data_AF-A0A2Z2MD27-F1
#
_entry.id   AF-A0A2Z2MD27-F1
#
_cell.length_a   1.000
_cell.length_b   1.000
_cell.length_c   1.000
_cell.angle_alpha   90.00
_cell.angle_beta   90.00
_cell.angle_gamma   90.00
#
_symmetry.space_group_name_H-M   'P 1'
#
loop_
_entity.id
_entity.type
_entity.pdbx_description
1 polymer ?
#
loop_
_entity_poly.entity_id
_entity_poly.type
_entity_poly.pdbx_seq_one_letter_code
_entity_poly.pdbx_strand_id
1 'polypeptide(L)'
;MEVPKEVFNEIDKRVKRLNALIEIAEERALSEEKRPVPKPSSPVSAYLWVSAAWVIGGLLILYLLRSRYGSVLGSASGASLMIYGVLTVGILLLIIFYYLSRRGSEEETFDLDERARAARRVVRDFYIPLREALENNDESALRRLADRLMDDPMLNRAMEVSKEGDPRVVAYALYLYTSPGAADEEEIAEAAQTVGNRVMAILLQSLLGEGKSAGDAG
;
A
#
# COMPACT_ATOMS: atom_id res chain seq x y z
N MET A 1 -6.83 35.53 10.39
CA MET A 1 -6.54 35.18 8.98
C MET A 1 -7.82 34.64 8.37
N GLU A 2 -8.18 35.06 7.17
CA GLU A 2 -9.29 34.40 6.47
C GLU A 2 -8.76 33.16 5.75
N VAL A 3 -9.24 31.98 6.14
CA VAL A 3 -8.87 30.72 5.48
C VAL A 3 -9.59 30.63 4.13
N PRO A 4 -8.87 30.48 3.00
CA PRO A 4 -9.50 30.36 1.69
C PRO A 4 -10.44 29.16 1.61
N LYS A 5 -11.60 29.32 0.95
CA LYS A 5 -12.57 28.23 0.76
C LYS A 5 -11.98 27.05 -0.01
N GLU A 6 -10.96 27.30 -0.83
CA GLU A 6 -10.19 26.31 -1.57
C GLU A 6 -9.51 25.29 -0.64
N VAL A 7 -9.08 25.71 0.56
CA VAL A 7 -8.46 24.83 1.56
C VAL A 7 -9.45 23.77 2.04
N PHE A 8 -10.66 24.20 2.42
CA PHE A 8 -11.71 23.29 2.88
C PHE A 8 -12.16 22.31 1.78
N ASN A 9 -12.26 22.78 0.54
CA ASN A 9 -12.59 21.93 -0.60
C ASN A 9 -11.52 20.84 -0.84
N GLU A 10 -10.24 21.18 -0.71
CA GLU A 10 -9.15 20.21 -0.88
C GLU A 10 -9.09 19.22 0.30
N ILE A 11 -9.35 19.67 1.54
CA ILE A 11 -9.51 18.80 2.70
C ILE A 11 -10.63 17.77 2.45
N ASP A 12 -11.81 18.23 2.04
CA ASP A 12 -12.95 17.33 1.80
C ASP A 12 -12.68 16.32 0.69
N LYS A 13 -11.99 16.75 -0.38
CA LYS A 13 -11.57 15.86 -1.46
C LYS A 13 -10.59 14.79 -0.98
N ARG A 14 -9.64 15.15 -0.13
CA ARG A 14 -8.66 14.22 0.45
C ARG A 14 -9.32 13.24 1.42
N VAL A 15 -10.17 13.74 2.31
CA VAL A 15 -10.96 12.91 3.25
C VAL A 15 -11.84 11.92 2.48
N LYS A 16 -12.54 12.35 1.42
CA LYS A 16 -13.33 11.45 0.57
C LYS A 16 -12.48 10.36 -0.07
N ARG A 17 -11.28 10.69 -0.56
CA ARG A 17 -10.35 9.69 -1.14
C ARG A 17 -9.89 8.69 -0.09
N LEU A 18 -9.52 9.14 1.10
CA LEU A 18 -9.09 8.27 2.19
C LEU A 18 -10.24 7.38 2.69
N ASN A 19 -11.46 7.93 2.78
CA ASN A 19 -12.65 7.15 3.14
C ASN A 19 -13.00 6.09 2.11
N ALA A 20 -12.84 6.39 0.81
CA ALA A 20 -13.03 5.39 -0.24
C ALA A 20 -12.03 4.22 -0.11
N LEU A 21 -10.78 4.50 0.27
CA LEU A 21 -9.80 3.43 0.54
C LEU A 21 -10.20 2.57 1.75
N ILE A 22 -10.73 3.20 2.80
CA ILE A 22 -11.23 2.50 3.99
C ILE A 22 -12.42 1.62 3.63
N GLU A 23 -13.38 2.15 2.89
CA GLU A 23 -14.59 1.44 2.46
C GLU A 23 -14.25 0.22 1.57
N ILE A 24 -13.34 0.38 0.60
CA ILE A 24 -12.88 -0.73 -0.24
C ILE A 24 -12.22 -1.83 0.59
N ALA A 25 -11.43 -1.47 1.61
CA ALA A 25 -10.80 -2.45 2.49
C ALA A 25 -11.84 -3.18 3.37
N GLU A 26 -12.81 -2.45 3.91
CA GLU A 26 -13.90 -3.02 4.70
C GLU A 26 -14.81 -3.94 3.88
N GLU A 27 -15.20 -3.53 2.68
CA GLU A 27 -16.00 -4.35 1.77
C GLU A 27 -15.29 -5.66 1.40
N ARG A 28 -13.97 -5.61 1.21
CA ARG A 28 -13.16 -6.81 0.98
C ARG A 28 -13.13 -7.70 2.21
N ALA A 29 -12.86 -7.16 3.40
CA ALA A 29 -12.84 -7.93 4.65
C ALA A 29 -14.19 -8.63 4.89
N LEU A 30 -15.30 -7.91 4.70
CA LEU A 30 -16.65 -8.46 4.80
C LEU A 30 -16.95 -9.51 3.73
N SER A 31 -16.39 -9.36 2.52
CA SER A 31 -16.53 -10.32 1.43
C SER A 31 -15.71 -11.59 1.65
N GLU A 32 -14.56 -11.49 2.32
CA GLU A 32 -13.76 -12.64 2.76
C GLU A 32 -14.44 -13.38 3.91
N GLU A 33 -15.02 -12.65 4.86
CA GLU A 33 -15.73 -13.20 6.02
C GLU A 33 -17.09 -13.83 5.64
N LYS A 34 -17.77 -13.31 4.61
CA LYS A 34 -19.02 -13.86 4.07
C LYS A 34 -18.84 -15.02 3.09
N ARG A 35 -17.62 -15.35 2.67
CA ARG A 35 -17.40 -16.61 1.96
C ARG A 35 -17.56 -17.74 2.98
N PRO A 36 -18.56 -18.64 2.88
CA PRO A 36 -18.48 -19.90 3.59
C PRO A 36 -17.18 -20.52 3.13
N VAL A 37 -16.22 -20.70 4.06
CA VAL A 37 -14.88 -21.22 3.79
C VAL A 37 -14.99 -22.26 2.68
N PRO A 38 -14.62 -21.95 1.42
CA PRO A 38 -14.47 -23.03 0.48
C PRO A 38 -13.33 -23.83 1.10
N LYS A 39 -13.63 -25.07 1.53
CA LYS A 39 -12.62 -26.10 1.79
C LYS A 39 -11.49 -25.84 0.81
N PRO A 40 -10.21 -25.88 1.22
CA PRO A 40 -9.13 -25.80 0.27
C PRO A 40 -9.11 -27.10 -0.56
N SER A 41 -10.09 -27.32 -1.43
CA SER A 41 -9.83 -28.02 -2.67
C SER A 41 -9.21 -26.96 -3.57
N SER A 42 -7.98 -26.59 -3.24
CA SER A 42 -7.07 -26.08 -4.25
C SER A 42 -7.12 -27.14 -5.37
N PRO A 43 -7.73 -26.87 -6.53
CA PRO A 43 -7.70 -27.82 -7.63
C PRO A 43 -6.24 -28.11 -7.96
N VAL A 44 -5.34 -27.14 -7.75
CA VAL A 44 -3.89 -27.29 -7.87
C VAL A 44 -3.35 -28.41 -6.96
N SER A 45 -3.74 -28.52 -5.69
CA SER A 45 -3.28 -29.61 -4.81
C SER A 45 -3.74 -30.98 -5.30
N ALA A 46 -4.99 -31.10 -5.73
CA ALA A 46 -5.53 -32.34 -6.29
C ALA A 46 -4.85 -32.68 -7.63
N TYR A 47 -4.63 -31.70 -8.51
CA TYR A 47 -3.89 -31.85 -9.76
C TYR A 47 -2.43 -32.21 -9.53
N LEU A 48 -1.78 -31.69 -8.48
CA LEU A 48 -0.42 -32.03 -8.09
C LEU A 48 -0.35 -33.48 -7.59
N TRP A 49 -1.29 -33.92 -6.75
CA TRP A 49 -1.35 -35.31 -6.29
C TRP A 49 -1.70 -36.29 -7.41
N VAL A 50 -2.63 -35.93 -8.30
CA VAL A 50 -3.00 -36.75 -9.45
C VAL A 50 -1.85 -36.82 -10.46
N SER A 51 -1.16 -35.71 -10.75
CA SER A 51 0.02 -35.72 -11.63
C SER A 51 1.19 -36.49 -11.01
N ALA A 52 1.44 -36.35 -9.71
CA ALA A 52 2.44 -37.16 -9.02
C ALA A 52 2.09 -38.65 -9.08
N ALA A 53 0.83 -39.03 -8.81
CA ALA A 53 0.36 -40.40 -8.93
C ALA A 53 0.47 -40.93 -10.37
N TRP A 54 0.21 -40.10 -11.37
CA TRP A 54 0.34 -40.45 -12.79
C TRP A 54 1.80 -40.70 -13.19
N VAL A 55 2.72 -39.84 -12.72
CA VAL A 55 4.15 -39.98 -12.96
C VAL A 55 4.70 -41.23 -12.27
N ILE A 56 4.32 -41.48 -11.02
CA ILE A 56 4.72 -42.68 -10.27
C ILE A 56 4.14 -43.95 -10.93
N GLY A 57 2.87 -43.90 -11.36
CA GLY A 57 2.23 -45.00 -12.09
C GLY A 57 2.91 -45.30 -13.42
N GLY A 58 3.24 -44.25 -14.20
CA GLY A 58 4.00 -44.38 -15.43
C GLY A 58 5.40 -44.98 -15.22
N LEU A 59 6.10 -44.55 -14.16
CA LEU A 59 7.40 -45.11 -13.76
C LEU A 59 7.31 -46.61 -13.41
N LEU A 60 6.29 -47.01 -12.65
CA LEU A 60 6.08 -48.41 -12.27
C LEU A 60 5.81 -49.29 -13.49
N ILE A 61 5.01 -48.81 -14.45
CA ILE A 61 4.74 -49.53 -15.71
C ILE A 61 6.03 -49.67 -16.52
N LEU A 62 6.82 -48.60 -16.66
CA LEU A 62 8.09 -48.64 -17.37
C LEU A 62 9.11 -49.56 -16.69
N TYR A 63 9.15 -49.56 -15.35
CA TYR A 63 10.00 -50.47 -14.58
C TYR A 63 9.57 -51.94 -14.75
N LEU A 64 8.26 -52.22 -14.72
CA LEU A 64 7.72 -53.56 -14.98
C LEU A 64 8.02 -54.04 -16.40
N LEU A 65 7.88 -53.16 -17.40
CA LEU A 65 8.25 -53.47 -18.78
C LEU A 65 9.75 -53.75 -18.91
N ARG A 66 10.61 -52.96 -18.26
CA ARG A 66 12.06 -53.19 -18.28
C ARG A 66 12.47 -54.45 -17.52
N SER A 67 11.81 -54.78 -16.42
CA SER A 67 12.06 -55.99 -15.64
C SER A 67 11.66 -57.26 -16.43
N ARG A 68 10.52 -57.20 -17.15
CA ARG A 68 9.97 -58.35 -17.87
C ARG A 68 10.48 -58.52 -19.31
N TYR A 69 10.85 -57.42 -19.98
CA TYR A 69 11.29 -57.40 -21.38
C TYR A 69 12.70 -56.81 -21.57
N GLY A 70 13.45 -56.62 -20.49
CA GLY A 70 14.78 -56.01 -20.49
C GLY A 70 15.83 -56.78 -21.31
N SER A 71 15.63 -58.08 -21.54
CA SER A 71 16.49 -58.88 -22.43
C SER A 71 16.26 -58.59 -23.93
N VAL A 72 15.08 -58.10 -24.32
CA VAL A 72 14.73 -57.79 -25.72
C VAL A 72 15.04 -56.32 -26.06
N LEU A 73 14.93 -55.42 -25.09
CA LEU A 73 15.23 -53.97 -25.23
C LEU A 73 16.68 -53.59 -24.90
N GLY A 74 17.55 -54.57 -24.60
CA GLY A 74 18.93 -54.35 -24.17
C GLY A 74 19.86 -53.72 -25.22
N SER A 75 19.47 -53.65 -26.49
CA SER A 75 20.31 -53.14 -27.59
C SER A 75 20.03 -51.68 -28.01
N ALA A 76 18.98 -51.04 -27.48
CA ALA A 76 18.62 -49.64 -27.79
C ALA A 76 18.95 -48.71 -26.62
N SER A 77 20.21 -48.72 -26.19
CA SER A 77 20.78 -48.00 -25.04
C SER A 77 20.94 -46.49 -25.25
N GLY A 78 19.85 -45.81 -25.63
CA GLY A 78 19.73 -44.35 -25.63
C GLY A 78 18.40 -43.86 -25.03
N ALA A 79 17.36 -44.71 -25.04
CA ALA A 79 16.02 -44.33 -24.57
C ALA A 79 15.90 -44.22 -23.05
N SER A 80 16.70 -44.95 -22.27
CA SER A 80 16.61 -44.94 -20.81
C SER A 80 16.95 -43.56 -20.22
N LEU A 81 18.04 -42.93 -20.66
CA LEU A 81 18.51 -41.62 -20.15
C LEU A 81 17.56 -40.47 -20.51
N MET A 82 16.98 -40.47 -21.71
CA MET A 82 15.99 -39.45 -22.11
C MET A 82 14.75 -39.48 -21.23
N ILE A 83 14.26 -40.67 -20.86
CA ILE A 83 13.07 -40.81 -20.01
C ILE A 83 13.34 -40.21 -18.61
N TYR A 84 14.50 -40.52 -18.01
CA TYR A 84 14.88 -39.93 -16.71
C TYR A 84 15.08 -38.40 -16.80
N GLY A 85 15.62 -37.90 -17.92
CA GLY A 85 15.79 -36.47 -18.16
C GLY A 85 14.45 -35.72 -18.22
N VAL A 86 13.49 -36.22 -19.01
CA VAL A 86 12.15 -35.62 -19.14
C VAL A 86 11.42 -35.61 -17.79
N LEU A 87 11.56 -36.69 -17.01
CA LEU A 87 11.00 -36.79 -15.66
C LEU A 87 11.57 -35.75 -14.69
N THR A 88 12.90 -35.58 -14.70
CA THR A 88 13.58 -34.64 -13.81
C THR A 88 13.17 -33.21 -14.14
N VAL A 89 13.11 -32.87 -15.43
CA VAL A 89 12.65 -31.56 -15.91
C VAL A 89 11.17 -31.32 -15.56
N GLY A 90 10.31 -32.33 -15.70
CA GLY A 90 8.90 -32.25 -15.33
C GLY A 90 8.70 -31.96 -13.85
N ILE A 91 9.44 -32.64 -12.96
CA ILE A 91 9.40 -32.40 -11.52
C ILE A 91 9.93 -30.98 -11.19
N LEU A 92 11.02 -30.54 -11.82
CA LEU A 92 11.57 -29.21 -11.61
C LEU A 92 10.56 -28.11 -11.98
N LEU A 93 9.92 -28.23 -13.15
CA LEU A 93 8.92 -27.28 -13.61
C LEU A 93 7.72 -27.19 -12.66
N LEU A 94 7.32 -28.32 -12.08
CA LEU A 94 6.19 -28.44 -11.17
C LEU A 94 6.50 -27.78 -9.80
N ILE A 95 7.75 -27.91 -9.32
CA ILE A 95 8.25 -27.19 -8.13
C ILE A 95 8.33 -25.68 -8.40
N ILE A 96 8.84 -25.27 -9.56
CA ILE A 96 8.93 -23.86 -9.94
C ILE A 96 7.53 -23.23 -10.02
N PHE A 97 6.58 -23.92 -10.65
CA PHE A 97 5.19 -23.45 -10.77
C PHE A 97 4.52 -23.33 -9.39
N TYR A 98 4.75 -24.29 -8.49
CA TYR A 98 4.26 -24.22 -7.11
C TYR A 98 4.80 -22.99 -6.36
N TYR A 99 6.10 -22.71 -6.48
CA TYR A 99 6.72 -21.54 -5.85
C TYR A 99 6.26 -20.21 -6.46
N LEU A 100 6.10 -20.13 -7.78
CA LEU A 100 5.58 -18.93 -8.45
C LEU A 100 4.13 -18.65 -8.08
N SER A 101 3.28 -19.68 -8.05
CA SER A 101 1.85 -19.51 -7.76
C SER A 101 1.57 -19.10 -6.31
N ARG A 102 2.50 -19.36 -5.38
CA ARG A 102 2.34 -19.01 -3.96
C ARG A 102 2.77 -17.58 -3.64
N ARG A 103 3.62 -16.94 -4.47
CA ARG A 103 4.04 -15.55 -4.26
C ARG A 103 2.96 -14.51 -4.61
N GLY A 104 2.02 -14.84 -5.49
CA GLY A 104 1.05 -13.85 -6.00
C GLY A 104 -0.11 -13.49 -5.06
N SER A 105 -0.36 -14.24 -3.98
CA SER A 105 -1.60 -14.10 -3.19
C SER A 105 -1.45 -13.47 -1.81
N GLU A 106 -0.25 -13.39 -1.24
CA GLU A 106 -0.04 -12.88 0.13
C GLU A 106 0.50 -11.44 0.18
N GLU A 107 1.16 -10.93 -0.87
CA GLU A 107 1.76 -9.59 -0.84
C GLU A 107 0.77 -8.44 -1.13
N GLU A 108 -0.26 -8.64 -1.95
CA GLU A 108 -1.22 -7.56 -2.28
C GLU A 108 -2.25 -7.29 -1.17
N THR A 109 -2.58 -8.28 -0.34
CA THR A 109 -3.62 -8.15 0.69
C THR A 109 -3.11 -7.40 1.92
N PHE A 110 -1.85 -7.59 2.30
CA PHE A 110 -1.27 -6.95 3.49
C PHE A 110 -1.14 -5.42 3.34
N ASP A 111 -0.83 -4.93 2.13
CA ASP A 111 -0.61 -3.50 1.86
C ASP A 111 -1.93 -2.70 1.93
N LEU A 112 -3.06 -3.27 1.49
CA LEU A 112 -4.35 -2.56 1.51
C LEU A 112 -4.89 -2.35 2.93
N ASP A 113 -4.80 -3.34 3.80
CA ASP A 113 -5.28 -3.25 5.19
C ASP A 113 -4.40 -2.34 6.05
N GLU A 114 -3.08 -2.36 5.84
CA GLU A 114 -2.18 -1.40 6.51
C GLU A 114 -2.47 0.03 6.04
N ARG A 115 -2.66 0.25 4.74
CA ARG A 115 -3.04 1.56 4.20
C ARG A 115 -4.41 2.03 4.66
N ALA A 116 -5.40 1.16 4.76
CA ALA A 116 -6.73 1.52 5.25
C ALA A 116 -6.69 1.93 6.73
N ARG A 117 -5.93 1.20 7.56
CA ARG A 117 -5.72 1.56 8.97
C ARG A 117 -4.98 2.90 9.11
N ALA A 118 -3.95 3.12 8.28
CA ALA A 118 -3.23 4.38 8.21
C ALA A 118 -4.15 5.54 7.78
N ALA A 119 -4.93 5.36 6.70
CA ALA A 119 -5.88 6.34 6.20
C ALA A 119 -6.91 6.73 7.25
N ARG A 120 -7.47 5.76 7.99
CA ARG A 120 -8.42 6.02 9.08
C ARG A 120 -7.80 6.87 10.17
N ARG A 121 -6.54 6.58 10.52
CA ARG A 121 -5.80 7.36 11.51
C ARG A 121 -5.54 8.79 11.02
N VAL A 122 -5.11 8.98 9.78
CA VAL A 122 -4.87 10.31 9.20
C VAL A 122 -6.17 11.13 9.13
N VAL A 123 -7.29 10.53 8.74
CA VAL A 123 -8.58 11.25 8.71
C VAL A 123 -8.97 11.71 10.12
N ARG A 124 -8.93 10.80 11.10
CA ARG A 124 -9.38 11.08 12.47
C ARG A 124 -8.45 12.02 13.24
N ASP A 125 -7.14 11.80 13.13
CA ASP A 125 -6.16 12.42 14.01
C ASP A 125 -5.48 13.64 13.36
N PHE A 126 -5.57 13.80 12.03
CA PHE A 126 -5.01 14.95 11.32
C PHE A 126 -6.07 15.80 10.62
N TYR A 127 -6.82 15.26 9.65
CA TYR A 127 -7.71 16.08 8.81
C TYR A 127 -8.93 16.65 9.55
N ILE A 128 -9.56 15.89 10.45
CA ILE A 128 -10.69 16.38 11.25
C ILE A 128 -10.24 17.48 12.21
N PRO A 129 -9.21 17.28 13.07
CA PRO A 129 -8.71 18.34 13.94
C PRO A 129 -8.21 19.56 13.19
N LEU A 130 -7.56 19.37 12.03
CA LEU A 130 -7.12 20.47 11.18
C LEU A 130 -8.29 21.32 10.72
N ARG A 131 -9.35 20.68 10.20
CA ARG A 131 -10.54 21.38 9.72
C ARG A 131 -11.22 22.16 10.85
N GLU A 132 -11.43 21.52 11.99
CA GLU A 132 -12.04 22.17 13.16
C GLU A 132 -11.22 23.37 13.64
N ALA A 133 -9.89 23.24 13.67
CA ALA A 133 -9.00 24.33 14.08
C ALA A 133 -9.04 25.50 13.09
N LEU A 134 -9.09 25.23 11.79
CA LEU A 134 -9.21 26.25 10.74
C LEU A 134 -10.59 26.92 10.74
N GLU A 135 -11.68 26.18 10.92
CA GLU A 135 -13.04 26.74 10.99
C GLU A 135 -13.21 27.69 12.18
N ASN A 136 -12.60 27.35 13.32
CA ASN A 136 -12.68 28.15 14.55
C ASN A 136 -11.58 29.21 14.68
N ASN A 137 -10.66 29.31 13.71
CA ASN A 137 -9.42 30.11 13.82
C ASN A 137 -8.66 29.87 15.14
N ASP A 138 -8.63 28.61 15.61
CA ASP A 138 -7.92 28.25 16.85
C ASP A 138 -6.44 27.95 16.55
N GLU A 139 -5.62 28.99 16.58
CA GLU A 139 -4.16 28.89 16.41
C GLU A 139 -3.52 27.93 17.44
N SER A 140 -4.09 27.84 18.65
CA SER A 140 -3.57 26.95 19.68
C SER A 140 -3.81 25.49 19.32
N ALA A 141 -4.95 25.17 18.69
CA ALA A 141 -5.23 23.83 18.19
C ALA A 141 -4.33 23.46 17.00
N LEU A 142 -4.05 24.40 16.10
CA LEU A 142 -3.13 24.18 14.98
C LEU A 142 -1.69 23.90 15.47
N ARG A 143 -1.21 24.64 16.48
CA ARG A 143 0.11 24.38 17.10
C ARG A 143 0.15 23.01 17.77
N ARG A 144 -0.87 22.66 18.55
CA ARG A 144 -0.98 21.32 19.16
C ARG A 144 -1.00 20.20 18.11
N LEU A 145 -1.58 20.46 16.94
CA LEU A 145 -1.59 19.50 15.84
C LEU A 145 -0.19 19.33 15.22
N ALA A 146 0.54 20.43 15.06
CA ALA A 146 1.94 20.40 14.62
C ALA A 146 2.84 19.66 15.61
N ASP A 147 2.68 19.91 16.91
CA ASP A 147 3.38 19.17 17.97
C ASP A 147 3.07 17.68 17.92
N ARG A 148 1.79 17.34 17.79
CA ARG A 148 1.35 15.94 17.72
C ARG A 148 1.91 15.22 16.49
N LEU A 149 2.04 15.90 15.35
CA LEU A 149 2.76 15.33 14.21
C LEU A 149 4.21 15.03 14.57
N MET A 150 4.92 15.92 15.26
CA MET A 150 6.32 15.66 15.62
C MET A 150 6.47 14.53 16.66
N ASP A 151 5.57 14.47 17.64
CA ASP A 151 5.71 13.60 18.81
C ASP A 151 5.06 12.22 18.64
N ASP A 152 4.01 12.06 17.83
CA ASP A 152 3.28 10.80 17.71
C ASP A 152 3.85 9.92 16.56
N PRO A 153 4.63 8.86 16.87
CA PRO A 153 5.19 7.98 15.86
C PRO A 153 4.10 7.21 15.07
N MET A 154 2.92 7.02 15.67
CA MET A 154 1.80 6.34 15.03
C MET A 154 1.14 7.20 13.96
N LEU A 155 1.07 8.52 14.19
CA LEU A 155 0.57 9.47 13.21
C LEU A 155 1.57 9.71 12.07
N ASN A 156 2.86 9.81 12.41
CA ASN A 156 3.95 9.94 11.44
C ASN A 156 3.94 8.81 10.42
N ARG A 157 3.95 7.58 10.92
CA ARG A 157 3.88 6.40 10.06
C ARG A 157 2.59 6.37 9.24
N ALA A 158 1.47 6.82 9.79
CA ALA A 158 0.21 6.84 9.07
C ALA A 158 0.23 7.85 7.90
N MET A 159 0.84 9.02 8.08
CA MET A 159 1.01 10.02 7.03
C MET A 159 1.91 9.51 5.90
N GLU A 160 3.03 8.85 6.24
CA GLU A 160 3.95 8.26 5.26
C GLU A 160 3.29 7.14 4.46
N VAL A 161 2.64 6.18 5.14
CA VAL A 161 1.95 5.05 4.51
C VAL A 161 0.78 5.52 3.62
N SER A 162 0.07 6.57 4.04
CA SER A 162 -1.04 7.16 3.28
C SER A 162 -0.57 8.10 2.16
N LYS A 163 0.74 8.39 2.07
CA LYS A 163 1.35 9.33 1.10
C LYS A 163 0.75 10.74 1.18
N GLU A 164 0.49 11.22 2.38
CA GLU A 164 -0.09 12.56 2.63
C GLU A 164 0.97 13.64 2.91
N GLY A 165 2.24 13.35 2.59
CA GLY A 165 3.40 14.25 2.76
C GLY A 165 4.34 13.76 3.87
N ASP A 166 5.50 14.41 3.98
CA ASP A 166 6.41 14.20 5.11
C ASP A 166 5.82 14.88 6.36
N PRO A 167 5.58 14.14 7.46
CA PRO A 167 4.98 14.69 8.67
C PRO A 167 5.74 15.89 9.24
N ARG A 168 7.07 15.89 9.14
CA ARG A 168 7.92 16.97 9.68
C ARG A 168 7.75 18.25 8.89
N VAL A 169 7.70 18.13 7.57
CA VAL A 169 7.52 19.27 6.67
C VAL A 169 6.09 19.83 6.81
N VAL A 170 5.09 18.95 7.00
CA VAL A 170 3.71 19.36 7.30
C VAL A 170 3.61 20.07 8.65
N ALA A 171 4.27 19.55 9.69
CA ALA A 171 4.33 20.21 11.00
C ALA A 171 4.99 21.59 10.88
N TYR A 172 6.10 21.69 10.12
CA TYR A 172 6.77 22.96 9.86
C TYR A 172 5.85 23.97 9.16
N ALA A 173 5.11 23.54 8.14
CA ALA A 173 4.15 24.40 7.46
C ALA A 173 3.04 24.91 8.39
N LEU A 174 2.53 24.07 9.30
CA LEU A 174 1.57 24.50 10.31
C LEU A 174 2.18 25.50 11.30
N TYR A 175 3.45 25.35 11.64
CA TYR A 175 4.17 26.28 12.49
C TYR A 175 4.34 27.65 11.83
N LEU A 176 4.74 27.67 10.55
CA LEU A 176 4.82 28.89 9.75
C LEU A 176 3.45 29.59 9.67
N TYR A 177 2.39 28.82 9.44
CA TYR A 177 1.04 29.36 9.34
C TYR A 177 0.54 29.99 10.66
N THR A 178 0.86 29.37 11.80
CA THR A 178 0.44 29.85 13.12
C THR A 178 1.34 30.94 13.71
N SER A 179 2.42 31.30 13.01
CA SER A 179 3.39 32.30 13.47
C SER A 179 3.75 33.25 12.32
N PRO A 180 2.80 34.06 11.83
CA PRO A 180 3.05 35.04 10.77
C PRO A 180 4.15 36.02 11.21
N GLY A 181 5.27 36.02 10.48
CA GLY A 181 6.46 36.83 10.80
C GLY A 181 7.61 36.05 11.45
N ALA A 182 7.48 34.74 11.66
CA ALA A 182 8.60 33.88 12.06
C ALA A 182 9.56 33.55 10.90
N ALA A 183 9.12 33.77 9.65
CA ALA A 183 9.85 33.42 8.43
C ALA A 183 9.62 34.47 7.34
N ASP A 184 10.59 34.61 6.45
CA ASP A 184 10.51 35.50 5.29
C ASP A 184 9.58 34.94 4.20
N GLU A 185 9.09 35.79 3.30
CA GLU A 185 8.21 35.37 2.20
C GLU A 185 8.85 34.30 1.30
N GLU A 186 10.17 34.35 1.12
CA GLU A 186 10.93 33.36 0.35
C GLU A 186 10.91 31.98 1.01
N GLU A 187 11.05 31.93 2.34
CA GLU A 187 11.00 30.71 3.12
C GLU A 187 9.58 30.09 3.12
N ILE A 188 8.55 30.94 3.22
CA ILE A 188 7.15 30.50 3.09
C ILE A 188 6.89 29.92 1.70
N ALA A 189 7.44 30.53 0.64
CA ALA A 189 7.32 30.05 -0.73
C ALA A 189 8.05 28.71 -0.96
N GLU A 190 9.24 28.53 -0.40
CA GLU A 190 10.01 27.28 -0.47
C GLU A 190 9.31 26.15 0.29
N ALA A 191 8.81 26.43 1.50
CA ALA A 191 8.05 25.48 2.30
C ALA A 191 6.78 25.02 1.57
N ALA A 192 6.06 25.93 0.90
CA ALA A 192 4.87 25.61 0.11
C ALA A 192 5.16 24.67 -1.07
N GLN A 193 6.36 24.72 -1.65
CA GLN A 193 6.78 23.82 -2.72
C GLN A 193 7.21 22.44 -2.20
N THR A 194 7.80 22.39 -1.00
CA THR A 194 8.42 21.18 -0.44
C THR A 194 7.43 20.26 0.28
N VAL A 195 6.35 20.83 0.84
CA VAL A 195 5.41 20.14 1.74
C VAL A 195 4.75 18.88 1.14
N GLY A 196 4.66 18.77 -0.19
CA GLY A 196 4.02 17.65 -0.90
C GLY A 196 2.50 17.52 -0.71
N ASN A 197 1.96 18.04 0.39
CA ASN A 197 0.54 18.11 0.70
C ASN A 197 -0.08 19.40 0.15
N ARG A 198 -1.04 19.25 -0.77
CA ARG A 198 -1.70 20.39 -1.43
C ARG A 198 -2.48 21.29 -0.46
N VAL A 199 -3.05 20.74 0.61
CA VAL A 199 -3.79 21.52 1.62
C VAL A 199 -2.86 22.53 2.29
N MET A 200 -1.70 22.06 2.73
CA MET A 200 -0.69 22.90 3.37
C MET A 200 -0.06 23.91 2.41
N ALA A 201 0.15 23.53 1.15
CA ALA A 201 0.64 24.45 0.14
C ALA A 201 -0.31 25.63 -0.09
N ILE A 202 -1.63 25.38 -0.15
CA ILE A 202 -2.63 26.44 -0.32
C ILE A 202 -2.68 27.34 0.93
N LEU A 203 -2.58 26.76 2.14
CA LEU A 203 -2.52 27.50 3.40
C LEU A 203 -1.31 28.45 3.47
N LEU A 204 -0.13 27.99 3.04
CA LEU A 204 1.05 28.85 3.02
C LEU A 204 0.96 29.93 1.93
N GLN A 205 0.39 29.59 0.76
CA GLN A 205 0.18 30.56 -0.32
C GLN A 205 -0.80 31.67 0.07
N SER A 206 -1.78 31.41 0.95
CA SER A 206 -2.68 32.46 1.41
C SER A 206 -1.97 33.54 2.23
N LEU A 207 -0.90 33.17 2.95
CA LEU A 207 -0.07 34.15 3.68
C LEU A 207 0.67 35.10 2.72
N LEU A 208 1.16 34.57 1.59
CA LEU A 208 1.84 35.35 0.55
C LEU A 208 0.88 36.29 -0.20
N GLY A 209 -0.39 35.90 -0.33
CA GLY A 209 -1.45 36.72 -0.91
C GLY A 209 -1.82 37.93 -0.04
N GLU A 210 -1.82 37.78 1.29
CA GLU A 210 -2.06 38.87 2.24
C GLU A 210 -0.88 39.86 2.29
N GLY A 211 0.38 39.39 2.19
CA GLY A 211 1.58 40.23 2.18
C GLY A 211 1.65 41.23 1.02
N LYS A 212 1.22 40.83 -0.18
CA LYS A 212 1.15 41.73 -1.36
C LYS A 212 0.15 42.87 -1.23
N SER A 213 -0.90 42.72 -0.42
CA SER A 213 -1.87 43.80 -0.20
C SER A 213 -1.36 44.87 0.78
N ALA A 214 -0.35 44.56 1.59
CA ALA A 214 0.22 45.49 2.57
C ALA A 214 1.44 46.27 2.02
N GLY A 215 2.11 45.75 0.97
CA GLY A 215 3.30 46.36 0.37
C GLY A 215 3.05 47.44 -0.69
N ASP A 216 1.83 47.55 -1.24
CA ASP A 216 1.50 48.51 -2.32
C ASP A 216 0.89 49.83 -1.81
N ALA A 217 0.96 50.09 -0.49
CA ALA A 217 0.48 51.32 0.14
C ALA A 217 1.59 52.19 0.79
N GLY A 218 2.85 51.99 0.38
CA GLY A 218 4.02 52.74 0.85
C GLY A 218 4.52 53.79 -0.13
#